data_AF-A4EQD1-F1
#
_entry.id   AF-A4EQD1-F1
#
_cell.length_a   1.000
_cell.length_b   1.000
_cell.length_c   1.000
_cell.angle_alpha   90.00
_cell.angle_beta   90.00
_cell.angle_gamma   90.00
#
_symmetry.space_group_name_H-M   'P 1'
#
loop_
_entity.id
_entity.type
_entity.pdbx_description
1 polymer ?
#
loop_
_entity_poly.entity_id
_entity_poly.type
_entity_poly.pdbx_seq_one_letter_code
_entity_poly.pdbx_strand_id
1 'polypeptide(L)'
;MAPSGDKNDPVKRVAKDVETLHKRITYYLKTVWKRVRGLLAPLRNFLKKILKVVKKIVATVGKKAVDTLVKAATKLLDLFDRVEALLKTMFLLGKRILNTIKKEADKTKLVRTLKTVIRKYVQAMRKVFGWVNEIWRELDILNRALMILDTFRGVLQIIFRWIAEVAVVLNTLKRAKQLLKSVWKALKKEIKDAIKLGKEVAKMPVPKPG
;
A
#
# COMPACT_ATOMS: atom_id res chain seq x y z
N MET A 1 21.77 22.83 41.46
CA MET A 1 21.44 23.12 40.04
C MET A 1 21.35 21.79 39.30
N ALA A 2 20.16 21.37 38.87
CA ALA A 2 19.99 20.13 38.11
C ALA A 2 20.10 20.44 36.60
N PRO A 3 20.89 19.69 35.81
CA PRO A 3 20.96 19.90 34.38
C PRO A 3 19.73 19.26 33.72
N SER A 4 18.70 20.06 33.44
CA SER A 4 17.47 19.64 32.75
C SER A 4 17.62 19.55 31.22
N GLY A 5 18.83 19.32 30.71
CA GLY A 5 19.17 19.49 29.29
C GLY A 5 18.90 18.29 28.38
N ASP A 6 18.84 17.06 28.90
CA ASP A 6 18.97 15.87 28.03
C ASP A 6 17.68 15.06 27.81
N LYS A 7 16.63 15.25 28.63
CA LYS A 7 15.36 14.51 28.51
C LYS A 7 14.32 15.14 27.57
N ASN A 8 14.58 16.34 27.07
CA ASN A 8 13.59 17.15 26.33
C ASN A 8 14.06 17.65 24.95
N ASP A 9 15.04 17.00 24.30
CA ASP A 9 15.38 17.36 22.92
C ASP A 9 14.29 16.85 21.95
N PRO A 10 13.46 17.75 21.37
CA PRO A 10 12.40 17.37 20.46
C PRO A 10 12.94 16.66 19.21
N VAL A 11 14.18 16.93 18.79
CA VAL A 11 14.81 16.31 17.62
C VAL A 11 15.13 14.84 17.89
N LYS A 12 15.68 14.49 19.07
CA LYS A 12 15.95 13.10 19.46
C LYS A 12 14.67 12.26 19.47
N ARG A 13 13.57 12.82 19.97
CA ARG A 13 12.25 12.16 19.97
C ARG A 13 11.75 11.91 18.54
N VAL A 14 11.82 12.92 17.67
CA VAL A 14 11.47 12.78 16.25
C VAL A 14 12.31 11.73 15.55
N ALA A 15 13.61 11.67 15.83
CA ALA A 15 14.50 10.66 15.27
C ALA A 15 14.00 9.25 15.59
N LYS A 16 13.69 8.98 16.85
CA LYS A 16 13.19 7.67 17.31
C LYS A 16 11.84 7.29 16.67
N ASP A 17 10.92 8.25 16.57
CA ASP A 17 9.62 8.03 15.94
C ASP A 17 9.75 7.78 14.43
N VAL A 18 10.63 8.53 13.75
CA VAL A 18 10.95 8.33 12.32
C VAL A 18 11.63 6.98 12.10
N GLU A 19 12.57 6.56 12.95
CA GLU A 19 13.21 5.24 12.86
C GLU A 19 12.18 4.12 12.97
N THR A 20 11.25 4.24 13.93
CA THR A 20 10.17 3.27 14.13
C THR A 20 9.27 3.18 12.90
N LEU A 21 8.84 4.32 12.35
CA LEU A 21 8.05 4.38 11.13
C LEU A 21 8.81 3.85 9.90
N HIS A 22 10.12 4.14 9.81
CA HIS A 22 10.96 3.69 8.71
C HIS A 22 11.15 2.15 8.72
N LYS A 23 11.35 1.56 9.90
CA LYS A 23 11.38 0.09 10.08
C LYS A 23 10.08 -0.55 9.60
N ARG A 24 8.93 0.04 9.96
CA ARG A 24 7.61 -0.43 9.55
C ARG A 24 7.38 -0.33 8.04
N ILE A 25 7.71 0.81 7.42
CA ILE A 25 7.62 0.96 5.96
C ILE A 25 8.54 -0.04 5.24
N THR A 26 9.73 -0.27 5.78
CA THR A 26 10.64 -1.28 5.23
C THR A 26 10.02 -2.67 5.27
N TYR A 27 9.39 -3.04 6.39
CA TYR A 27 8.65 -4.29 6.54
C TYR A 27 7.49 -4.39 5.54
N TYR A 28 6.67 -3.35 5.39
CA TYR A 28 5.58 -3.38 4.41
C TYR A 28 6.09 -3.53 2.99
N LEU A 29 7.10 -2.75 2.60
CA LEU A 29 7.63 -2.79 1.25
C LEU A 29 8.30 -4.13 0.93
N LYS A 30 9.21 -4.59 1.78
CA LYS A 30 10.08 -5.75 1.48
C LYS A 30 9.43 -7.09 1.78
N THR A 31 8.50 -7.15 2.74
CA THR A 31 7.91 -8.40 3.20
C THR A 31 6.48 -8.53 2.75
N VAL A 32 5.60 -7.64 3.22
CA VAL A 32 4.16 -7.74 2.98
C VAL A 32 3.84 -7.54 1.50
N TRP A 33 4.27 -6.42 0.93
CA TRP A 33 3.91 -6.04 -0.43
C TRP A 33 4.48 -7.00 -1.46
N LYS A 34 5.74 -7.42 -1.26
CA LYS A 34 6.38 -8.46 -2.07
C LYS A 34 5.57 -9.76 -2.07
N ARG A 35 5.08 -10.20 -0.90
CA ARG A 35 4.25 -11.41 -0.78
C ARG A 35 2.90 -11.25 -1.48
N VAL A 36 2.21 -10.13 -1.27
CA VAL A 36 0.92 -9.89 -1.93
C VAL A 36 1.08 -9.77 -3.45
N ARG A 37 2.15 -9.12 -3.93
CA ARG A 37 2.47 -9.04 -5.36
C ARG A 37 2.71 -10.43 -5.96
N GLY A 38 3.43 -11.30 -5.26
CA GLY A 38 3.63 -12.70 -5.67
C GLY A 38 2.30 -13.45 -5.82
N LEU A 39 1.36 -13.23 -4.89
CA LEU A 39 0.01 -13.79 -5.00
C LEU A 39 -0.76 -13.23 -6.19
N LEU A 40 -0.53 -12.02 -6.65
CA LEU A 40 -1.34 -11.47 -7.76
C LEU A 40 -0.78 -11.78 -9.15
N ALA A 41 0.37 -12.44 -9.25
CA ALA A 41 0.93 -12.85 -10.55
C ALA A 41 -0.03 -13.73 -11.39
N PRO A 42 -0.71 -14.76 -10.83
CA PRO A 42 -1.70 -15.54 -11.56
C PRO A 42 -2.86 -14.70 -12.11
N LEU A 43 -3.32 -13.69 -11.35
CA LEU A 43 -4.39 -12.81 -11.78
C LEU A 43 -4.03 -12.04 -13.06
N ARG A 44 -2.79 -11.56 -13.16
CA ARG A 44 -2.32 -10.83 -14.35
C ARG A 44 -2.33 -11.71 -15.60
N ASN A 45 -1.90 -12.95 -15.47
CA ASN A 45 -1.90 -13.91 -16.57
C ASN A 45 -3.33 -14.33 -16.94
N PHE A 46 -4.18 -14.56 -15.94
CA PHE A 46 -5.59 -14.87 -16.14
C PHE A 46 -6.32 -13.74 -16.88
N LEU A 47 -6.11 -12.48 -16.46
CA LEU A 47 -6.70 -11.32 -17.14
C LEU A 47 -6.28 -11.23 -18.60
N LYS A 48 -5.00 -11.48 -18.92
CA LYS A 48 -4.53 -11.54 -20.31
C LYS A 48 -5.26 -12.60 -21.13
N LYS A 49 -5.49 -13.79 -20.55
CA LYS A 49 -6.24 -14.86 -21.21
C LYS A 49 -7.70 -14.46 -21.46
N ILE A 50 -8.37 -13.88 -20.45
CA ILE A 50 -9.74 -13.36 -20.58
C ILE A 50 -9.82 -12.33 -21.72
N LEU A 51 -8.92 -11.35 -21.75
CA LEU A 51 -8.94 -10.28 -22.76
C LEU A 51 -8.79 -10.82 -24.19
N LYS A 52 -7.98 -11.88 -24.39
CA LYS A 52 -7.81 -12.51 -25.71
C LYS A 52 -9.08 -13.15 -26.25
N VAL A 53 -9.97 -13.65 -25.39
CA VAL A 53 -11.19 -14.37 -25.79
C VAL A 53 -12.47 -13.71 -25.29
N VAL A 54 -12.39 -12.41 -24.97
CA VAL A 54 -13.44 -11.66 -24.28
C VAL A 54 -14.80 -11.81 -24.96
N LYS A 55 -14.87 -11.72 -26.29
CA LYS A 55 -16.11 -11.86 -27.07
C LYS A 55 -16.81 -13.21 -26.83
N LYS A 56 -16.04 -14.29 -26.79
CA LYS A 56 -16.56 -15.65 -26.60
C LYS A 56 -17.04 -15.86 -25.17
N ILE A 57 -16.32 -15.35 -24.18
CA ILE A 57 -16.74 -15.43 -22.77
C ILE A 57 -17.99 -14.58 -22.52
N VAL A 58 -18.07 -13.39 -23.14
CA VAL A 58 -19.24 -12.52 -23.05
C VAL A 58 -20.50 -13.22 -23.56
N ALA A 59 -20.41 -14.01 -24.62
CA ALA A 59 -21.54 -14.77 -25.16
C ALA A 59 -22.09 -15.81 -24.16
N THR A 60 -21.24 -16.36 -23.29
CA THR A 60 -21.64 -17.38 -22.32
C THR A 60 -22.01 -16.80 -20.95
N VAL A 61 -21.22 -15.85 -20.45
CA VAL A 61 -21.29 -15.34 -19.06
C VAL A 61 -22.02 -13.99 -18.98
N GLY A 62 -22.27 -13.36 -20.12
CA GLY A 62 -22.86 -12.03 -20.22
C GLY A 62 -21.85 -10.89 -20.08
N LYS A 63 -22.09 -9.81 -20.82
CA LYS A 63 -21.19 -8.65 -20.92
C LYS A 63 -20.87 -8.02 -19.56
N LYS A 64 -21.88 -7.84 -18.72
CA LYS A 64 -21.75 -7.16 -17.42
C LYS A 64 -20.74 -7.85 -16.49
N ALA A 65 -20.75 -9.17 -16.43
CA ALA A 65 -19.84 -9.94 -15.58
C ALA A 65 -18.39 -9.82 -16.07
N VAL A 66 -18.17 -9.97 -17.37
CA VAL A 66 -16.84 -9.86 -17.98
C VAL A 66 -16.27 -8.44 -17.86
N ASP A 67 -17.08 -7.41 -18.14
CA ASP A 67 -16.67 -6.01 -17.99
C ASP A 67 -16.31 -5.69 -16.54
N THR A 68 -17.09 -6.18 -15.57
CA THR A 68 -16.81 -6.01 -14.14
C THR A 68 -15.51 -6.68 -13.75
N LEU A 69 -15.28 -7.91 -14.21
CA LEU A 69 -14.04 -8.66 -13.97
C LEU A 69 -12.83 -7.91 -14.53
N VAL A 70 -12.89 -7.47 -15.79
CA VAL A 70 -11.78 -6.79 -16.45
C VAL A 70 -11.48 -5.45 -15.78
N LYS A 71 -12.51 -4.66 -15.46
CA LYS A 71 -12.35 -3.36 -14.79
C LYS A 71 -11.76 -3.53 -13.40
N ALA A 72 -12.32 -4.42 -12.58
CA ALA A 72 -11.85 -4.64 -11.22
C ALA A 72 -10.43 -5.21 -11.20
N ALA A 73 -10.10 -6.18 -12.06
CA ALA A 73 -8.76 -6.75 -12.14
C ALA A 73 -7.71 -5.72 -12.60
N THR A 74 -8.02 -4.93 -13.63
CA THR A 74 -7.11 -3.89 -14.13
C THR A 74 -6.87 -2.83 -13.06
N LYS A 75 -7.93 -2.34 -12.43
CA LYS A 75 -7.85 -1.33 -11.36
C LYS A 75 -7.10 -1.86 -10.14
N LEU A 76 -7.34 -3.11 -9.76
CA LEU A 76 -6.60 -3.77 -8.68
C LEU A 76 -5.10 -3.77 -8.99
N LEU A 77 -4.69 -4.24 -10.17
CA LEU A 77 -3.27 -4.29 -10.57
C LEU A 77 -2.62 -2.89 -10.57
N ASP A 78 -3.30 -1.86 -11.08
CA ASP A 78 -2.82 -0.47 -11.06
C ASP A 78 -2.66 0.07 -9.62
N LEU A 79 -3.66 -0.14 -8.75
CA LEU A 79 -3.55 0.23 -7.33
C LEU A 79 -2.37 -0.48 -6.66
N PHE A 80 -2.11 -1.73 -7.04
CA PHE A 80 -0.99 -2.47 -6.50
C PHE A 80 0.37 -1.85 -6.85
N ASP A 81 0.56 -1.46 -8.11
CA ASP A 81 1.77 -0.80 -8.58
C ASP A 81 1.93 0.59 -7.93
N ARG A 82 0.84 1.35 -7.79
CA ARG A 82 0.85 2.68 -7.15
C ARG A 82 1.28 2.62 -5.68
N VAL A 83 0.74 1.69 -4.91
CA VAL A 83 1.14 1.52 -3.50
C VAL A 83 2.61 1.12 -3.41
N GLU A 84 3.10 0.23 -4.27
CA GLU A 84 4.53 -0.13 -4.27
C GLU A 84 5.42 1.09 -4.51
N ALA A 85 5.11 1.88 -5.54
CA ALA A 85 5.87 3.06 -5.90
C ALA A 85 5.91 4.08 -4.75
N LEU A 86 4.77 4.26 -4.08
CA LEU A 86 4.69 5.18 -2.95
C LEU A 86 5.42 4.64 -1.71
N LEU A 87 5.34 3.34 -1.41
CA LEU A 87 6.11 2.71 -0.34
C LEU A 87 7.63 2.85 -0.58
N LYS A 88 8.12 2.69 -1.82
CA LYS A 88 9.52 2.97 -2.19
C LYS A 88 9.90 4.42 -1.95
N THR A 89 9.03 5.35 -2.36
CA THR A 89 9.24 6.79 -2.13
C THR A 89 9.34 7.08 -0.64
N MET A 90 8.44 6.52 0.17
CA MET A 90 8.45 6.67 1.62
C MET A 90 9.69 6.09 2.29
N PHE A 91 10.17 4.94 1.81
CA PHE A 91 11.43 4.36 2.27
C PHE A 91 12.59 5.34 2.04
N LEU A 92 12.69 5.94 0.85
CA LEU A 92 13.72 6.94 0.55
C LEU A 92 13.57 8.22 1.40
N LEU A 93 12.33 8.69 1.62
CA LEU A 93 12.06 9.83 2.49
C LEU A 93 12.49 9.55 3.93
N GLY A 94 12.18 8.37 4.47
CA GLY A 94 12.61 7.97 5.82
C GLY A 94 14.14 7.98 5.96
N LYS A 95 14.86 7.42 4.99
CA LYS A 95 16.34 7.50 4.95
C LYS A 95 16.83 8.94 4.92
N ARG A 96 16.22 9.80 4.09
CA ARG A 96 16.59 11.22 4.00
C ARG A 96 16.41 11.92 5.34
N ILE A 97 15.27 11.73 6.02
CA ILE A 97 15.01 12.33 7.33
C ILE A 97 16.10 11.92 8.33
N LEU A 98 16.38 10.61 8.45
CA LEU A 98 17.39 10.09 9.39
C LEU A 98 18.79 10.63 9.07
N ASN A 99 19.15 10.74 7.79
CA ASN A 99 20.43 11.31 7.38
C ASN A 99 20.52 12.82 7.69
N THR A 100 19.45 13.58 7.48
CA THR A 100 19.41 15.00 7.82
C THR A 100 19.59 15.22 9.32
N ILE A 101 18.91 14.42 10.16
CA ILE A 101 19.07 14.49 11.62
C ILE A 101 20.52 14.21 12.04
N LYS A 102 21.21 13.27 11.38
CA LYS A 102 22.59 12.91 11.71
C LYS A 102 23.63 13.94 11.26
N LYS A 103 23.37 14.69 10.19
CA LYS A 103 24.38 15.50 9.49
C LYS A 103 24.20 17.01 9.66
N GLU A 104 22.99 17.50 9.92
CA GLU A 104 22.71 18.94 9.96
C GLU A 104 23.04 19.50 11.35
N ALA A 105 24.11 20.28 11.44
CA ALA A 105 24.52 20.96 12.67
C ALA A 105 23.66 22.21 12.94
N ASP A 106 23.13 22.84 11.88
CA ASP A 106 22.21 23.97 12.00
C ASP A 106 20.81 23.52 12.45
N LYS A 107 20.50 23.79 13.72
CA LYS A 107 19.21 23.44 14.34
C LYS A 107 18.02 24.12 13.65
N THR A 108 18.17 25.34 13.13
CA THR A 108 17.12 26.10 12.45
C THR A 108 16.76 25.45 11.12
N LYS A 109 17.77 25.15 10.31
CA LYS A 109 17.62 24.47 9.02
C LYS A 109 17.12 23.03 9.19
N LEU A 110 17.59 22.34 10.24
CA LEU A 110 17.12 21.01 10.61
C LEU A 110 15.61 21.01 10.90
N VAL A 111 15.13 21.85 11.81
CA VAL A 111 13.71 21.90 12.19
C VAL A 111 12.80 22.24 10.99
N ARG A 112 13.19 23.21 10.15
CA ARG A 112 12.43 23.57 8.94
C ARG A 112 12.34 22.40 7.94
N THR A 113 13.46 21.70 7.75
CA THR A 113 13.52 20.52 6.87
C THR A 113 12.65 19.39 7.42
N LEU A 114 12.74 19.11 8.73
CA LEU A 114 11.92 18.08 9.38
C LEU A 114 10.42 18.37 9.21
N LYS A 115 9.97 19.61 9.44
CA LYS A 115 8.56 20.01 9.22
C LYS A 115 8.10 19.68 7.80
N THR A 116 8.92 20.00 6.80
CA THR A 116 8.58 19.78 5.39
C THR A 116 8.54 18.30 5.04
N VAL A 117 9.60 17.55 5.38
CA VAL A 117 9.74 16.16 4.95
C VAL A 117 8.78 15.25 5.71
N ILE A 118 8.54 15.49 7.01
CA ILE A 118 7.56 14.72 7.80
C ILE A 118 6.14 14.99 7.31
N ARG A 119 5.79 16.23 6.94
CA ARG A 119 4.48 16.51 6.31
C ARG A 119 4.26 15.68 5.04
N LYS A 120 5.26 15.64 4.14
CA LYS A 120 5.21 14.82 2.92
C LYS A 120 5.07 13.33 3.25
N TYR A 121 5.78 12.86 4.28
CA TYR A 121 5.71 11.47 4.74
C TYR A 121 4.30 11.10 5.25
N VAL A 122 3.68 11.95 6.07
CA VAL A 122 2.30 11.74 6.57
C VAL A 122 1.28 11.73 5.44
N GLN A 123 1.43 12.60 4.45
CA GLN A 123 0.58 12.61 3.27
C GLN A 123 0.71 11.32 2.45
N ALA A 124 1.93 10.82 2.29
CA ALA A 124 2.18 9.54 1.62
C ALA A 124 1.53 8.37 2.38
N MET A 125 1.65 8.31 3.72
CA MET A 125 0.96 7.30 4.55
C MET A 125 -0.56 7.30 4.32
N ARG A 126 -1.18 8.48 4.30
CA ARG A 126 -2.63 8.62 4.07
C ARG A 126 -3.04 8.09 2.70
N LYS A 127 -2.27 8.41 1.65
CA LYS A 127 -2.51 7.91 0.30
C LYS A 127 -2.38 6.38 0.22
N VAL A 128 -1.32 5.81 0.81
CA VAL A 128 -1.15 4.35 0.89
C VAL A 128 -2.38 3.70 1.53
N PHE A 129 -2.86 4.23 2.66
CA PHE A 129 -4.05 3.68 3.31
C PHE A 129 -5.32 3.80 2.46
N GLY A 130 -5.51 4.93 1.79
CA GLY A 130 -6.61 5.12 0.86
C GLY A 130 -6.62 4.04 -0.22
N TRP A 131 -5.47 3.81 -0.86
CA TRP A 131 -5.35 2.78 -1.89
C TRP A 131 -5.46 1.36 -1.35
N VAL A 132 -4.97 1.07 -0.14
CA VAL A 132 -5.17 -0.24 0.50
C VAL A 132 -6.65 -0.50 0.78
N ASN A 133 -7.42 0.51 1.19
CA ASN A 133 -8.87 0.40 1.33
C ASN A 133 -9.56 0.16 -0.02
N GLU A 134 -9.08 0.81 -1.07
CA GLU A 134 -9.62 0.65 -2.40
C GLU A 134 -9.35 -0.76 -2.96
N ILE A 135 -8.12 -1.24 -2.81
CA ILE A 135 -7.72 -2.63 -3.11
C ILE A 135 -8.66 -3.62 -2.42
N TRP A 136 -8.96 -3.39 -1.13
CA TRP A 136 -9.87 -4.25 -0.39
C TRP A 136 -11.25 -4.35 -1.04
N ARG A 137 -11.80 -3.23 -1.53
CA ARG A 137 -13.09 -3.17 -2.22
C ARG A 137 -13.03 -3.86 -3.59
N GLU A 138 -11.98 -3.59 -4.36
CA GLU A 138 -11.80 -4.17 -5.70
C GLU A 138 -11.63 -5.70 -5.63
N LEU A 139 -10.99 -6.23 -4.59
CA LEU A 139 -10.92 -7.68 -4.35
C LEU A 139 -12.30 -8.31 -4.18
N ASP A 140 -13.23 -7.62 -3.51
CA ASP A 140 -14.60 -8.12 -3.33
C ASP A 140 -15.42 -8.10 -4.62
N ILE A 141 -15.29 -7.02 -5.40
CA ILE A 141 -15.92 -6.90 -6.72
C ILE A 141 -15.39 -8.00 -7.64
N LEU A 142 -14.07 -8.17 -7.69
CA LEU A 142 -13.42 -9.18 -8.51
C LEU A 142 -13.82 -10.60 -8.10
N ASN A 143 -13.90 -10.89 -6.80
CA ASN A 143 -14.34 -12.20 -6.31
C ASN A 143 -15.77 -12.51 -6.78
N ARG A 144 -16.70 -11.56 -6.69
CA ARG A 144 -18.08 -11.74 -7.18
C ARG A 144 -18.12 -12.00 -8.69
N ALA A 145 -17.36 -11.22 -9.47
CA ALA A 145 -17.33 -11.39 -10.92
C ALA A 145 -16.74 -12.75 -11.34
N LEU A 146 -15.69 -13.20 -10.65
CA LEU A 146 -15.11 -14.52 -10.86
C LEU A 146 -16.04 -15.66 -10.43
N MET A 147 -16.84 -15.49 -9.37
CA MET A 147 -17.84 -16.48 -8.97
C MET A 147 -18.91 -16.66 -10.05
N ILE A 148 -19.36 -15.58 -10.71
CA ILE A 148 -20.30 -15.70 -11.84
C ILE A 148 -19.66 -16.50 -12.97
N LEU A 149 -18.42 -16.16 -13.33
CA LEU A 149 -17.69 -16.90 -14.36
C LEU A 149 -17.48 -18.38 -13.96
N ASP A 150 -17.35 -18.65 -12.66
CA ASP A 150 -17.23 -20.00 -12.12
C ASP A 150 -18.49 -20.85 -12.27
N THR A 151 -19.68 -20.24 -12.18
CA THR A 151 -20.96 -20.91 -12.43
C THR A 151 -21.02 -21.50 -13.84
N PHE A 152 -20.39 -20.84 -14.82
CA PHE A 152 -20.33 -21.32 -16.20
C PHE A 152 -19.08 -22.15 -16.51
N ARG A 153 -18.28 -22.52 -15.49
CA ARG A 153 -16.99 -23.18 -15.69
C ARG A 153 -17.10 -24.42 -16.57
N GLY A 154 -18.11 -25.27 -16.36
CA GLY A 154 -18.30 -26.49 -17.15
C GLY A 154 -18.43 -26.22 -18.65
N VAL A 155 -19.31 -25.28 -19.03
CA VAL A 155 -19.51 -24.87 -20.43
C VAL A 155 -18.25 -24.22 -20.99
N LEU A 156 -17.65 -23.31 -20.23
CA LEU A 156 -16.44 -22.62 -20.67
C LEU A 156 -15.25 -23.57 -20.81
N GLN A 157 -15.18 -24.66 -20.03
CA GLN A 157 -14.05 -25.57 -20.02
C GLN A 157 -13.98 -26.43 -21.29
N ILE A 158 -15.13 -26.69 -21.92
CA ILE A 158 -15.22 -27.33 -23.24
C ILE A 158 -14.48 -26.49 -24.28
N ILE A 159 -14.66 -25.17 -24.24
CA ILE A 159 -14.08 -24.23 -25.21
C ILE A 159 -12.66 -23.81 -24.80
N PHE A 160 -12.41 -23.69 -23.49
CA PHE A 160 -11.23 -23.10 -22.90
C PHE A 160 -10.73 -23.96 -21.73
N ARG A 161 -9.84 -24.93 -21.99
CA ARG A 161 -9.27 -25.80 -20.95
C ARG A 161 -8.64 -25.02 -19.78
N TRP A 162 -8.05 -23.85 -20.04
CA TRP A 162 -7.42 -23.00 -19.03
C TRP A 162 -8.43 -22.37 -18.04
N ILE A 163 -9.74 -22.44 -18.28
CA ILE A 163 -10.75 -21.87 -17.37
C ILE A 163 -10.74 -22.54 -15.99
N ALA A 164 -10.16 -23.74 -15.86
CA ALA A 164 -9.92 -24.37 -14.56
C ALA A 164 -9.06 -23.49 -13.62
N GLU A 165 -8.25 -22.57 -14.16
CA GLU A 165 -7.45 -21.61 -13.39
C GLU A 165 -8.30 -20.62 -12.58
N VAL A 166 -9.59 -20.47 -12.86
CA VAL A 166 -10.52 -19.61 -12.10
C VAL A 166 -10.52 -19.97 -10.61
N ALA A 167 -10.50 -21.27 -10.29
CA ALA A 167 -10.40 -21.77 -8.91
C ALA A 167 -9.13 -21.28 -8.23
N VAL A 168 -8.01 -21.34 -8.95
CA VAL A 168 -6.69 -20.91 -8.46
C VAL A 168 -6.71 -19.40 -8.20
N VAL A 169 -7.26 -18.61 -9.13
CA VAL A 169 -7.39 -17.15 -8.96
C VAL A 169 -8.28 -16.82 -7.77
N LEU A 170 -9.46 -17.43 -7.63
CA LEU A 170 -10.36 -17.24 -6.49
C LEU A 170 -9.67 -17.52 -5.15
N ASN A 171 -8.98 -18.67 -5.03
CA ASN A 171 -8.25 -19.03 -3.82
C ASN A 171 -7.13 -18.03 -3.50
N THR A 172 -6.47 -17.54 -4.54
CA THR A 172 -5.40 -16.57 -4.42
C THR A 172 -5.90 -15.20 -3.97
N LEU A 173 -7.06 -14.75 -4.48
CA LEU A 173 -7.72 -13.53 -4.01
C LEU A 173 -8.14 -13.63 -2.55
N LYS A 174 -8.66 -14.79 -2.11
CA LYS A 174 -8.98 -15.04 -0.70
C LYS A 174 -7.74 -14.89 0.19
N ARG A 175 -6.61 -15.48 -0.21
CA ARG A 175 -5.32 -15.35 0.51
C ARG A 175 -4.81 -13.91 0.53
N ALA A 176 -4.87 -13.21 -0.60
CA ALA A 176 -4.48 -11.81 -0.70
C ALA A 176 -5.35 -10.93 0.23
N LYS A 177 -6.66 -11.17 0.25
CA LYS A 177 -7.60 -10.49 1.16
C LYS A 177 -7.26 -10.76 2.62
N GLN A 178 -6.97 -12.01 3.01
CA GLN A 178 -6.58 -12.33 4.38
C GLN A 178 -5.30 -11.60 4.81
N LEU A 179 -4.28 -11.57 3.94
CA LEU A 179 -3.04 -10.83 4.21
C LEU A 179 -3.28 -9.33 4.29
N LEU A 180 -4.10 -8.75 3.41
CA LEU A 180 -4.44 -7.33 3.50
C LEU A 180 -5.21 -7.00 4.77
N LYS A 181 -5.99 -7.93 5.31
CA LYS A 181 -6.77 -7.71 6.54
C LYS A 181 -5.87 -7.47 7.74
N SER A 182 -4.82 -8.27 7.88
CA SER A 182 -3.86 -8.12 8.98
C SER A 182 -3.07 -6.81 8.85
N VAL A 183 -2.68 -6.48 7.62
CA VAL A 183 -1.93 -5.25 7.29
C VAL A 183 -2.79 -4.01 7.50
N TRP A 184 -4.06 -4.05 7.14
CA TRP A 184 -4.98 -2.92 7.25
C TRP A 184 -5.11 -2.41 8.69
N LYS A 185 -5.26 -3.33 9.66
CA LYS A 185 -5.34 -2.96 11.08
C LYS A 185 -4.06 -2.29 11.56
N ALA A 186 -2.91 -2.85 11.20
CA ALA A 186 -1.60 -2.31 11.57
C ALA A 186 -1.36 -0.93 10.95
N LEU A 187 -1.62 -0.80 9.65
CA LEU A 187 -1.48 0.44 8.90
C LEU A 187 -2.37 1.55 9.47
N LYS A 188 -3.61 1.22 9.87
CA LYS A 188 -4.53 2.18 10.53
C LYS A 188 -3.93 2.77 11.79
N LYS A 189 -3.26 1.96 12.62
CA LYS A 189 -2.57 2.43 13.84
C LYS A 189 -1.40 3.35 13.48
N GLU A 190 -0.60 2.93 12.52
CA GLU A 190 0.62 3.67 12.13
C GLU A 190 0.35 5.01 11.47
N ILE A 191 -0.77 5.15 10.77
CA ILE A 191 -1.21 6.46 10.26
C ILE A 191 -1.50 7.39 11.43
N LYS A 192 -2.13 6.90 12.50
CA LYS A 192 -2.38 7.72 13.69
C LYS A 192 -1.07 8.17 14.31
N ASP A 193 -0.10 7.26 14.43
CA ASP A 193 1.24 7.56 14.95
C ASP A 193 1.97 8.59 14.05
N ALA A 194 1.93 8.40 12.74
CA ALA A 194 2.52 9.34 11.78
C ALA A 194 1.84 10.72 11.83
N ILE A 195 0.51 10.77 11.93
CA ILE A 195 -0.23 12.04 12.09
C ILE A 195 0.16 12.73 13.40
N LYS A 196 0.28 11.98 14.50
CA LYS A 196 0.73 12.52 15.78
C LYS A 196 2.13 13.12 15.66
N LEU A 197 3.08 12.39 15.07
CA LEU A 197 4.42 12.89 14.78
C LEU A 197 4.38 14.18 13.93
N GLY A 198 3.57 14.21 12.87
CA GLY A 198 3.41 15.41 12.05
C GLY A 198 2.91 16.62 12.82
N LYS A 199 1.97 16.43 13.76
CA LYS A 199 1.48 17.50 14.65
C LYS A 199 2.56 17.96 15.61
N GLU A 200 3.31 17.04 16.21
CA GLU A 200 4.39 17.35 17.15
C GLU A 200 5.51 18.14 16.48
N VAL A 201 5.95 17.70 15.30
CA VAL A 201 6.98 18.39 14.51
C VAL A 201 6.52 19.78 14.08
N ALA A 202 5.25 19.94 13.69
CA ALA A 202 4.71 21.25 13.32
C ALA A 202 4.81 22.28 14.46
N LYS A 203 4.61 21.83 15.70
CA LYS A 203 4.67 22.65 16.92
C LYS A 203 6.09 22.97 17.39
N MET A 204 7.13 22.39 16.79
CA MET A 204 8.50 22.66 17.22
C MET A 204 8.87 24.14 17.03
N PRO A 205 9.45 24.79 18.05
CA PRO A 205 9.96 26.15 17.90
C PRO A 205 11.10 26.12 16.88
N VAL A 206 11.08 27.08 15.96
CA VAL A 206 12.21 27.31 15.05
C VAL A 206 13.17 28.22 15.81
N PRO A 207 14.42 27.80 16.11
CA PRO A 207 15.40 28.68 16.74
C PRO A 207 15.57 29.96 15.91
N LYS A 208 15.71 31.11 16.59
CA LYS A 208 16.03 32.36 15.91
C LYS A 208 17.46 32.26 15.35
N PRO A 209 17.73 32.77 14.13
CA PRO A 209 19.11 32.88 13.67
C PRO A 209 19.88 33.74 14.68
N GLY A 210 20.98 33.19 15.18
CA GLY A 210 21.98 33.92 15.95
C GLY A 210 22.97 34.61 15.02
#